data_AF-A0A382G329-F1
#
_entry.id   AF-A0A382G329-F1
#
_cell.length_a   1.000
_cell.length_b   1.000
_cell.length_c   1.000
_cell.angle_alpha   90.00
_cell.angle_beta   90.00
_cell.angle_gamma   90.00
#
_symmetry.space_group_name_H-M   'P 1'
#
loop_
_entity.id
_entity.type
_entity.pdbx_description
1 polymer ?
#
loop_
_entity_poly.entity_id
_entity_poly.type
_entity_poly.pdbx_seq_one_letter_code
_entity_poly.pdbx_strand_id
1 'polypeptide(L)'
;MLQKLKPKAKIAFIVGLIIAFGLFFRVGLDKFFYEESDRAITPPIDAKDEADRLIQTASQNFFYHEFDQAVENYKKAIALFERRKNFKRAARTYESIGDIYKFSHNSKEAKNAYQFAVEYHQKLQDKIGGGRAMKKIGEFYIERSDFDKAGEWFGKAVMK
;
A
#
# COMPACT_ATOMS: atom_id res chain seq x y z
N MET A 1 -40.39 -15.53 -37.71
CA MET A 1 -40.92 -14.16 -37.93
C MET A 1 -40.31 -13.42 -39.14
N LEU A 2 -39.14 -13.82 -39.66
CA LEU A 2 -38.43 -13.10 -40.76
C LEU A 2 -38.96 -13.36 -42.20
N GLN A 3 -39.80 -14.38 -42.43
CA GLN A 3 -40.19 -14.77 -43.79
C GLN A 3 -41.12 -13.76 -44.51
N LYS A 4 -41.84 -12.88 -43.79
CA LYS A 4 -42.81 -11.93 -44.37
C LYS A 4 -42.25 -10.52 -44.69
N LEU A 5 -40.95 -10.27 -44.47
CA LEU A 5 -40.36 -8.93 -44.63
C LEU A 5 -39.85 -8.68 -46.06
N LYS A 6 -40.09 -7.47 -46.57
CA LYS A 6 -39.54 -7.00 -47.86
C LYS A 6 -38.00 -7.02 -47.82
N PRO A 7 -37.29 -7.26 -48.94
CA PRO A 7 -35.84 -7.49 -48.96
C PRO A 7 -35.02 -6.39 -48.27
N LYS A 8 -35.38 -5.12 -48.48
CA LYS A 8 -34.72 -3.96 -47.85
C LYS A 8 -34.86 -3.93 -46.33
N ALA A 9 -35.99 -4.39 -45.80
CA ALA A 9 -36.25 -4.44 -44.35
C ALA A 9 -35.47 -5.58 -43.67
N LYS A 10 -35.21 -6.69 -44.38
CA LYS A 10 -34.36 -7.78 -43.87
C LYS A 10 -32.91 -7.33 -43.72
N ILE A 11 -32.39 -6.60 -44.70
CA ILE A 11 -31.01 -6.07 -44.68
C ILE A 11 -30.84 -5.08 -43.53
N ALA A 12 -31.78 -4.13 -43.36
CA ALA A 12 -31.74 -3.16 -42.26
C ALA A 12 -31.76 -3.84 -40.87
N PHE A 13 -32.53 -4.92 -40.72
CA PHE A 13 -32.59 -5.70 -39.48
C PHE A 13 -31.27 -6.44 -39.18
N ILE A 14 -30.65 -7.05 -40.20
CA ILE A 14 -29.35 -7.74 -40.06
C ILE A 14 -28.25 -6.74 -39.69
N VAL A 15 -28.22 -5.58 -40.35
CA VAL A 15 -27.24 -4.52 -40.02
C VAL A 15 -27.43 -4.01 -38.60
N GLY A 16 -28.68 -3.82 -38.16
CA GLY A 16 -28.98 -3.43 -36.78
C GLY A 16 -28.49 -4.44 -35.74
N LEU A 17 -28.62 -5.74 -36.01
CA LEU A 17 -28.11 -6.80 -35.13
C LEU A 17 -26.59 -6.83 -35.07
N ILE A 18 -25.89 -6.59 -36.19
CA ILE A 18 -24.42 -6.54 -36.22
C ILE A 18 -23.90 -5.36 -35.40
N ILE A 19 -24.53 -4.20 -35.51
CA ILE A 19 -24.16 -3.01 -34.73
C ILE A 19 -24.43 -3.25 -33.24
N ALA A 20 -25.61 -3.79 -32.89
CA ALA A 20 -25.96 -4.11 -31.51
C ALA A 20 -25.00 -5.15 -30.90
N PHE A 21 -24.63 -6.17 -31.67
CA PHE A 21 -23.67 -7.18 -31.27
C PHE A 21 -22.26 -6.59 -31.11
N GLY A 22 -21.82 -5.72 -32.01
CA GLY A 22 -20.53 -5.04 -31.90
C GLY A 22 -20.43 -4.13 -30.67
N LEU A 23 -21.50 -3.41 -30.33
CA LEU A 23 -21.57 -2.59 -29.12
C LEU A 23 -21.58 -3.45 -27.85
N PHE A 24 -22.35 -4.55 -27.84
CA PHE A 24 -22.39 -5.48 -26.72
C PHE A 24 -21.06 -6.20 -26.52
N PHE A 25 -20.41 -6.59 -27.62
CA PHE A 25 -19.09 -7.19 -27.61
C PHE A 25 -18.04 -6.21 -27.11
N ARG A 26 -18.03 -4.95 -27.57
CA ARG A 26 -17.10 -3.93 -27.09
C ARG A 26 -17.22 -3.71 -25.58
N VAL A 27 -18.44 -3.52 -25.06
CA VAL A 27 -18.67 -3.32 -23.62
C VAL A 27 -18.29 -4.56 -22.81
N GLY A 28 -18.60 -5.77 -23.31
CA GLY A 28 -18.23 -7.02 -22.65
C GLY A 28 -16.72 -7.27 -22.66
N LEU A 29 -16.05 -6.92 -23.76
CA LEU A 29 -14.62 -7.11 -23.97
C LEU A 29 -13.81 -6.12 -23.13
N ASP A 30 -14.23 -4.84 -23.06
CA ASP A 30 -13.62 -3.84 -22.18
C ASP A 30 -13.70 -4.32 -20.73
N LYS A 31 -14.89 -4.78 -20.28
CA LYS A 31 -15.07 -5.30 -18.92
C LYS A 31 -14.21 -6.53 -18.62
N PHE A 32 -14.07 -7.42 -19.60
CA PHE A 32 -13.24 -8.62 -19.49
C PHE A 32 -11.74 -8.28 -19.37
N PHE A 33 -11.23 -7.34 -20.18
CA PHE A 33 -9.83 -6.92 -20.11
C PHE A 33 -9.50 -6.09 -18.86
N TYR A 34 -10.43 -5.26 -18.37
CA TYR A 34 -10.28 -4.57 -17.09
C TYR A 34 -10.17 -5.55 -15.91
N GLU A 35 -10.92 -6.66 -15.93
CA GLU A 35 -10.94 -7.64 -14.84
C GLU A 35 -9.70 -8.55 -14.82
N GLU A 36 -8.95 -8.62 -15.92
CA GLU A 36 -7.71 -9.41 -16.04
C GLU A 36 -6.45 -8.57 -15.80
N SER A 37 -6.44 -7.27 -16.14
CA SER A 37 -5.30 -6.38 -15.88
C SER A 37 -5.09 -6.06 -14.40
N ASP A 38 -6.15 -6.05 -13.59
CA ASP A 38 -6.08 -5.78 -12.14
C ASP A 38 -5.70 -7.01 -11.30
N ARG A 39 -5.51 -8.18 -11.93
CA ARG A 39 -5.05 -9.37 -11.21
C ARG A 39 -3.54 -9.29 -10.98
N ALA A 40 -3.18 -8.73 -9.83
CA ALA A 40 -1.82 -8.77 -9.31
C ALA A 40 -1.24 -10.20 -9.37
N ILE A 41 0.00 -10.32 -9.87
CA ILE A 41 0.74 -11.59 -10.06
C ILE A 41 0.97 -12.34 -8.74
N THR A 42 0.80 -11.67 -7.60
CA THR A 42 0.70 -12.29 -6.29
C THR A 42 -0.75 -12.21 -5.81
N PRO A 43 -1.42 -13.35 -5.52
CA PRO A 43 -2.76 -13.31 -4.96
C PRO A 43 -2.74 -12.48 -3.66
N PRO A 44 -3.79 -11.68 -3.40
CA PRO A 44 -3.96 -11.03 -2.11
C PRO A 44 -3.77 -12.05 -0.98
N ILE A 45 -2.81 -11.81 -0.07
CA ILE A 45 -2.82 -12.53 1.21
C ILE A 45 -4.16 -12.13 1.81
N ASP A 46 -5.09 -13.08 2.02
CA ASP A 46 -6.51 -12.90 2.40
C ASP A 46 -6.73 -11.92 3.57
N ALA A 47 -6.55 -10.62 3.30
CA ALA A 47 -6.73 -9.53 4.23
C ALA A 47 -8.20 -9.14 4.16
N LYS A 48 -9.04 -9.89 4.88
CA LYS A 48 -10.45 -9.53 5.09
C LYS A 48 -10.59 -8.13 5.70
N ASP A 49 -9.56 -7.68 6.40
CA ASP A 49 -9.51 -6.37 7.04
C ASP A 49 -9.02 -5.24 6.10
N GLU A 50 -9.73 -4.12 6.10
CA GLU A 50 -9.43 -2.94 5.28
C GLU A 50 -8.03 -2.37 5.54
N ALA A 51 -7.59 -2.32 6.80
CA ALA A 51 -6.26 -1.80 7.12
C ALA A 51 -5.16 -2.71 6.58
N ASP A 52 -5.37 -4.03 6.63
CA ASP A 52 -4.40 -5.00 6.10
C ASP A 52 -4.34 -4.97 4.56
N ARG A 53 -5.45 -4.68 3.87
CA ARG A 53 -5.43 -4.41 2.43
C ARG A 53 -4.59 -3.17 2.10
N LEU A 54 -4.75 -2.09 2.87
CA LEU A 54 -3.94 -0.88 2.70
C LEU A 54 -2.45 -1.13 2.96
N ILE A 55 -2.10 -1.97 3.95
CA ILE A 55 -0.72 -2.41 4.16
C ILE A 55 -0.19 -3.18 2.93
N GLN A 56 -1.00 -4.07 2.37
CA GLN A 56 -0.60 -4.83 1.19
C GLN A 56 -0.37 -3.93 -0.03
N THR A 57 -1.33 -3.05 -0.34
CA THR A 57 -1.18 -2.08 -1.44
C THR A 57 0.01 -1.17 -1.21
N ALA A 58 0.23 -0.68 0.01
CA ALA A 58 1.42 0.12 0.33
C ALA A 58 2.73 -0.64 0.08
N SER A 59 2.77 -1.93 0.42
CA SER A 59 3.94 -2.79 0.18
C SER A 59 4.19 -3.01 -1.31
N GLN A 60 3.12 -3.18 -2.10
CA GLN A 60 3.20 -3.29 -3.56
C GLN A 60 3.72 -1.99 -4.18
N ASN A 61 3.16 -0.85 -3.78
CA ASN A 61 3.60 0.46 -4.26
C ASN A 61 5.08 0.70 -3.90
N PHE A 62 5.52 0.32 -2.70
CA PHE A 62 6.94 0.39 -2.33
C PHE A 62 7.82 -0.47 -3.24
N PHE A 63 7.39 -1.70 -3.54
CA PHE A 63 8.11 -2.60 -4.46
C PHE A 63 8.26 -2.00 -5.87
N TYR A 64 7.25 -1.29 -6.35
CA TYR A 64 7.28 -0.60 -7.65
C TYR A 64 7.86 0.83 -7.59
N HIS A 65 8.50 1.21 -6.47
CA HIS A 65 9.09 2.54 -6.26
C HIS A 65 8.10 3.72 -6.27
N GLU A 66 6.81 3.46 -6.08
CA GLU A 66 5.74 4.45 -5.95
C GLU A 66 5.65 4.95 -4.50
N PHE A 67 6.73 5.58 -4.01
CA PHE A 67 6.92 5.88 -2.59
C PHE A 67 5.82 6.76 -1.98
N ASP A 68 5.36 7.78 -2.69
CA ASP A 68 4.34 8.69 -2.16
C ASP A 68 3.01 7.95 -1.93
N GLN A 69 2.61 7.11 -2.89
CA GLN A 69 1.40 6.30 -2.77
C GLN A 69 1.55 5.23 -1.69
N ALA A 70 2.74 4.63 -1.55
CA ALA A 70 3.03 3.68 -0.47
C ALA A 70 2.85 4.34 0.91
N VAL A 71 3.44 5.52 1.11
CA VAL A 71 3.30 6.29 2.35
C VAL A 71 1.85 6.69 2.60
N GLU A 72 1.11 7.12 1.58
CA GLU A 72 -0.30 7.49 1.72
C GLU A 72 -1.16 6.31 2.19
N ASN A 73 -0.99 5.12 1.57
CA ASN A 73 -1.71 3.92 1.97
C ASN A 73 -1.33 3.46 3.38
N TYR A 74 -0.05 3.54 3.77
CA TYR A 74 0.37 3.29 5.15
C TYR A 74 -0.26 4.26 6.15
N LYS A 75 -0.36 5.56 5.82
CA LYS A 75 -1.04 6.55 6.69
C LYS A 75 -2.53 6.24 6.86
N LYS A 76 -3.22 5.83 5.78
CA LYS A 76 -4.62 5.38 5.87
C LYS A 76 -4.76 4.15 6.78
N ALA A 77 -3.85 3.17 6.67
CA ALA A 77 -3.85 2.00 7.54
C ALA A 77 -3.60 2.37 9.03
N ILE A 78 -2.66 3.29 9.29
CA ILE A 78 -2.38 3.80 10.64
C ILE A 78 -3.64 4.39 11.28
N ALA A 79 -4.36 5.27 10.56
CA ALA A 79 -5.60 5.87 11.06
C ALA A 79 -6.66 4.82 11.44
N LEU A 80 -6.78 3.75 10.65
CA LEU A 80 -7.67 2.63 10.96
C LEU A 80 -7.22 1.85 12.20
N PHE A 81 -5.91 1.58 12.33
CA PHE A 81 -5.35 0.91 13.51
C PHE A 81 -5.55 1.74 14.77
N GLU A 82 -5.35 3.06 14.72
CA GLU A 82 -5.57 3.97 15.83
C GLU A 82 -7.03 4.04 16.26
N ARG A 83 -7.96 4.17 15.30
CA ARG A 83 -9.41 4.15 15.56
C ARG A 83 -9.83 2.88 16.30
N ARG A 84 -9.17 1.75 15.99
CA ARG A 84 -9.41 0.44 16.62
C ARG A 84 -8.53 0.18 17.84
N LYS A 85 -7.75 1.17 18.28
CA LYS A 85 -6.79 1.08 19.40
C LYS A 85 -5.71 -0.01 19.21
N ASN A 86 -5.46 -0.44 17.98
CA ASN A 86 -4.36 -1.34 17.63
C ASN A 86 -3.06 -0.56 17.41
N PHE A 87 -2.61 0.13 18.45
CA PHE A 87 -1.43 1.01 18.36
C PHE A 87 -0.15 0.22 18.03
N LYS A 88 -0.10 -1.09 18.32
CA LYS A 88 1.05 -1.93 17.97
C LYS A 88 1.23 -2.06 16.45
N ARG A 89 0.13 -2.24 15.71
CA ARG A 89 0.18 -2.24 14.24
C ARG A 89 0.46 -0.85 13.69
N ALA A 90 -0.10 0.20 14.28
CA ALA A 90 0.24 1.57 13.91
C ALA A 90 1.75 1.85 14.04
N ALA A 91 2.37 1.46 15.17
CA ALA A 91 3.80 1.61 15.42
C ALA A 91 4.67 0.93 14.35
N ARG A 92 4.39 -0.34 14.03
CA ARG A 92 5.11 -1.08 12.98
C ARG A 92 4.92 -0.47 11.59
N THR A 93 3.75 0.13 11.35
CA THR A 93 3.47 0.80 10.08
C THR A 93 4.27 2.10 9.96
N TYR A 94 4.46 2.84 11.06
CA TYR A 94 5.40 3.96 11.11
C TYR A 94 6.86 3.54 10.84
N GLU A 95 7.30 2.38 11.35
CA GLU A 95 8.62 1.84 10.98
C GLU A 95 8.73 1.61 9.47
N SER A 96 7.68 1.08 8.84
CA SER A 96 7.64 0.82 7.39
C SER A 96 7.70 2.12 6.57
N ILE A 97 7.02 3.19 7.01
CA ILE A 97 7.15 4.53 6.42
C ILE A 97 8.59 5.06 6.55
N GLY A 98 9.22 4.84 7.71
CA GLY A 98 10.62 5.21 7.92
C GLY A 98 11.57 4.50 6.96
N ASP A 99 11.34 3.21 6.71
CA ASP A 99 12.11 2.41 5.74
C ASP A 99 11.95 2.93 4.31
N ILE A 100 10.73 3.32 3.90
CA ILE A 100 10.49 3.96 2.60
C ILE A 100 11.29 5.25 2.47
N TYR A 101 11.16 6.17 3.43
CA TYR A 101 11.83 7.46 3.36
C TYR A 101 13.35 7.34 3.40
N LYS A 102 13.86 6.35 4.15
CA LYS A 102 15.29 6.01 4.14
C LYS A 102 15.72 5.57 2.74
N PHE A 103 14.96 4.67 2.12
CA PHE A 103 15.24 4.16 0.77
C PHE A 103 15.15 5.24 -0.31
N SER A 104 14.20 6.18 -0.16
CA SER A 104 14.00 7.29 -1.10
C SER A 104 14.90 8.51 -0.83
N HIS A 105 15.94 8.37 0.01
CA HIS A 105 16.86 9.44 0.44
C HIS A 105 16.21 10.65 1.15
N ASN A 106 14.98 10.51 1.64
CA ASN A 106 14.26 11.52 2.41
C ASN A 106 14.61 11.41 3.90
N SER A 107 15.81 11.89 4.20
CA SER A 107 16.47 11.75 5.50
C SER A 107 15.64 12.21 6.69
N LYS A 108 15.01 13.37 6.59
CA LYS A 108 14.38 14.02 7.75
C LYS A 108 13.08 13.28 8.10
N GLU A 109 12.34 12.91 7.08
CA GLU A 109 11.07 12.20 7.13
C GLU A 109 11.27 10.79 7.68
N ALA A 110 12.34 10.09 7.27
CA ALA A 110 12.69 8.78 7.80
C ALA A 110 12.88 8.79 9.32
N LYS A 111 13.69 9.73 9.81
CA LYS A 111 13.94 9.89 11.24
C LYS A 111 12.64 10.16 12.01
N ASN A 112 11.81 11.08 11.51
CA ASN A 112 10.54 11.42 12.16
C ASN A 112 9.60 10.20 12.25
N ALA A 113 9.51 9.42 11.17
CA ALA A 113 8.69 8.20 11.14
C ALA A 113 9.16 7.16 12.17
N TYR A 114 10.47 6.91 12.27
CA TYR A 114 11.00 6.03 13.32
C TYR A 114 10.78 6.58 14.74
N GLN A 115 10.87 7.90 14.93
CA GLN A 115 10.57 8.52 16.23
C GLN A 115 9.12 8.31 16.64
N PHE A 116 8.17 8.47 15.72
CA PHE A 116 6.77 8.12 15.99
C PHE A 116 6.61 6.64 16.37
N ALA A 117 7.28 5.73 15.67
CA ALA A 117 7.26 4.31 16.05
C ALA A 117 7.80 4.08 17.48
N VAL A 118 8.90 4.74 17.86
CA VAL A 118 9.44 4.69 19.23
C VAL A 118 8.41 5.17 20.25
N GLU A 119 7.76 6.31 20.01
CA GLU A 119 6.75 6.85 20.93
C GLU A 119 5.56 5.91 21.13
N TYR A 120 5.08 5.28 20.05
CA TYR A 120 3.97 4.32 20.14
C TYR A 120 4.39 3.08 20.94
N HIS A 121 5.54 2.50 20.62
CA HIS A 121 6.05 1.34 21.36
C HIS A 121 6.30 1.64 22.84
N GLN A 122 6.76 2.86 23.17
CA GLN A 122 6.91 3.29 24.56
C GLN A 122 5.57 3.41 25.30
N LYS A 123 4.55 4.02 24.67
CA LYS A 123 3.18 4.09 25.23
C LYS A 123 2.58 2.70 25.47
N LEU A 124 2.96 1.74 24.62
CA LEU A 124 2.54 0.34 24.72
C LEU A 124 3.40 -0.51 25.67
N GLN A 125 4.48 0.03 26.20
CA GLN A 125 5.50 -0.73 26.93
C GLN A 125 6.09 -1.91 26.12
N ASP A 126 6.04 -1.85 24.78
CA ASP A 126 6.64 -2.84 23.88
C ASP A 126 8.15 -2.59 23.78
N LYS A 127 8.91 -3.15 24.72
CA LYS A 127 10.38 -2.99 24.79
C LYS A 127 11.08 -3.47 23.52
N ILE A 128 10.65 -4.61 22.97
CA ILE A 128 11.24 -5.20 21.76
C ILE A 128 10.96 -4.32 20.55
N GLY A 129 9.73 -3.83 20.40
CA GLY A 129 9.36 -2.89 19.34
C GLY A 129 10.12 -1.56 19.46
N GLY A 130 10.18 -1.00 20.68
CA GLY A 130 10.89 0.24 20.97
C GLY A 130 12.37 0.14 20.67
N GLY A 131 13.04 -0.93 21.12
CA GLY A 131 14.46 -1.16 20.84
C GLY A 131 14.74 -1.31 19.34
N ARG A 132 13.86 -2.00 18.59
CA ARG A 132 13.97 -2.13 17.13
C ARG A 132 13.87 -0.77 16.44
N ALA A 133 12.87 0.04 16.79
CA ALA A 133 12.69 1.37 16.21
C ALA A 133 13.85 2.32 16.58
N MET A 134 14.38 2.24 17.80
CA MET A 134 15.58 2.99 18.21
C MET A 134 16.82 2.55 17.44
N LYS A 135 16.99 1.25 17.21
CA LYS A 135 18.07 0.72 16.37
C LYS A 135 18.01 1.31 14.96
N LYS A 136 16.83 1.41 14.35
CA LYS A 136 16.65 2.05 13.02
C LYS A 136 17.11 3.51 13.02
N ILE A 137 16.87 4.26 14.10
CA ILE A 137 17.39 5.63 14.24
C ILE A 137 18.92 5.65 14.40
N GLY A 138 19.48 4.69 15.14
CA GLY A 138 20.93 4.54 15.24
C GLY A 138 21.59 4.25 13.88
N GLU A 139 21.05 3.31 13.12
CA GLU A 139 21.50 2.99 11.75
C GLU A 139 21.41 4.21 10.81
N PHE A 140 20.35 5.01 10.93
CA PHE A 140 20.20 6.26 10.19
C PHE A 140 21.34 7.27 10.46
N TYR A 141 21.88 7.30 11.68
CA TYR A 141 23.02 8.16 12.04
C TYR A 141 24.36 7.57 11.60
N ILE A 142 24.51 6.24 11.59
CA ILE A 142 25.68 5.56 11.01
C ILE A 142 25.84 5.92 9.53
N GLU A 143 24.75 5.91 8.76
CA GLU A 143 24.77 6.30 7.34
C GLU A 143 25.19 7.76 7.10
N ARG A 144 25.18 8.59 8.15
CA ARG A 144 25.63 9.99 8.13
C ARG A 144 26.97 10.21 8.80
N SER A 145 27.66 9.13 9.19
CA SER A 145 28.92 9.18 9.94
C SER A 145 28.81 9.93 11.28
N ASP A 146 27.60 10.06 11.84
CA ASP A 146 27.37 10.67 13.16
C ASP A 146 27.37 9.55 14.22
N PHE A 147 28.56 9.05 14.51
CA PHE A 147 28.76 7.88 15.38
C PHE A 147 28.36 8.15 16.83
N ASP A 148 28.50 9.40 17.30
CA ASP A 148 28.10 9.80 18.65
C ASP A 148 26.60 9.64 18.83
N LYS A 149 25.78 10.21 17.92
CA LYS A 149 24.33 10.05 17.99
C LYS A 149 23.90 8.62 17.75
N ALA A 150 24.57 7.88 16.87
CA ALA A 150 24.28 6.46 16.68
C ALA A 150 24.46 5.68 17.99
N GLY A 151 25.58 5.91 18.70
CA GLY A 151 25.89 5.31 20.00
C GLY A 151 24.82 5.62 21.05
N GLU A 152 24.35 6.88 21.12
CA GLU A 152 23.26 7.25 22.04
C GLU A 152 21.98 6.44 21.77
N TRP A 153 21.58 6.29 20.50
CA TRP A 153 20.35 5.58 20.14
C TRP A 153 20.48 4.07 20.34
N PHE A 154 21.64 3.48 20.04
CA PHE A 154 21.90 2.08 20.36
C PHE A 154 21.93 1.84 21.87
N GLY A 155 22.54 2.73 22.65
CA GLY A 155 22.49 2.69 24.11
C GLY A 155 21.06 2.72 24.63
N LYS A 156 20.21 3.63 24.12
CA LYS A 156 18.78 3.68 24.47
C LYS A 156 18.04 2.38 24.12
N ALA A 157 18.41 1.74 23.00
CA ALA A 157 17.78 0.50 22.55
C ALA A 157 18.07 -0.71 23.45
N VAL A 158 19.25 -0.75 24.09
CA VAL A 158 19.67 -1.88 24.96
C VAL A 158 19.33 -1.70 26.43
N MET A 159 19.12 -0.46 26.89
CA MET A 159 18.86 -0.16 28.31
C MET A 159 17.37 -0.26 28.72
N LYS A 160 16.45 -0.54 27.79
CA LYS A 160 14.99 -0.60 28.06
C LYS A 160 14.44 -2.02 28.01
#